data_AF-A0A6M2D7M0-F1
#
_entry.id   AF-A0A6M2D7M0-F1
#
_cell.length_a   1.000
_cell.length_b   1.000
_cell.length_c   1.000
_cell.angle_alpha   90.00
_cell.angle_beta   90.00
_cell.angle_gamma   90.00
#
_symmetry.space_group_name_H-M   'P 1'
#
loop_
_entity.id
_entity.type
_entity.pdbx_description
1 polymer ?
#
loop_
_entity_poly.entity_id
_entity_poly.type
_entity_poly.pdbx_seq_one_letter_code
_entity_poly.pdbx_strand_id
1 'polypeptide(L)'
;MRREIRHLAHSVEDSIVSKVNELSSALLDTSNNIHCLNSKIQAYRQEQNAAVEVLKENVDVCLRHISSREATTPLQLTSARDSPTNPWRMVRDKEATILELERKNDHLRAKHESVQEKLKEKSEELLNSSRLLSEKSQEASLLQDSLAVAERRLAESQREVERTALRLRHAEEDSEKQTTRMKNEIARLERELLNERERHSSSLLGLQQELKQVHLESSSWQERYMREKQKTSQLSEEVSQSRTQRLRFEKVDSARSEEDTDNLEKGNSVVSPELEDMKTKYDALKKELTQLKRKVAQNGSAQDFSAVASPEEFSRLILEKRDIEEVCLSFDRKFQKQTQVLKRLDQMLKESEAKV
;
A
#
# COMPACT_ATOMS: atom_id res chain seq x y z
N MET A 1 40.93 -1.92 2.95
CA MET A 1 41.03 -1.11 1.70
C MET A 1 41.75 0.24 1.87
N ARG A 2 41.17 1.31 2.47
CA ARG A 2 41.85 2.64 2.58
C ARG A 2 43.12 2.69 3.44
N ARG A 3 43.34 1.71 4.33
CA ARG A 3 44.58 1.59 5.12
C ARG A 3 45.67 0.84 4.34
N GLU A 4 45.31 -0.22 3.62
CA GLU A 4 46.25 -0.99 2.80
C GLU A 4 46.80 -0.16 1.63
N ILE A 5 45.97 0.65 0.98
CA ILE A 5 46.41 1.56 -0.10
C ILE A 5 47.40 2.60 0.45
N ARG A 6 47.18 3.11 1.67
CA ARG A 6 48.13 4.04 2.31
C ARG A 6 49.45 3.36 2.67
N HIS A 7 49.42 2.13 3.19
CA HIS A 7 50.65 1.38 3.47
C HIS A 7 51.44 1.05 2.20
N LEU A 8 50.76 0.69 1.11
CA LEU A 8 51.40 0.48 -0.19
C LEU A 8 52.01 1.77 -0.75
N ALA A 9 51.32 2.90 -0.64
CA ALA A 9 51.86 4.19 -1.07
C ALA A 9 53.13 4.59 -0.29
N HIS A 10 53.12 4.45 1.04
CA HIS A 10 54.31 4.74 1.86
C HIS A 10 55.47 3.77 1.55
N SER A 11 55.17 2.50 1.30
CA SER A 11 56.19 1.52 0.90
C SER A 11 56.82 1.84 -0.47
N VAL A 12 56.06 2.42 -1.39
CA VAL A 12 56.58 2.85 -2.70
C VAL A 12 57.41 4.12 -2.55
N GLU A 13 56.96 5.09 -1.74
CA GLU A 13 57.72 6.29 -1.42
C GLU A 13 59.08 5.96 -0.77
N ASP A 14 59.10 5.07 0.23
CA ASP A 14 60.33 4.62 0.88
C ASP A 14 61.28 3.91 -0.11
N SER A 15 60.73 3.13 -1.04
CA SER A 15 61.51 2.48 -2.09
C SER A 15 62.11 3.48 -3.08
N ILE A 16 61.37 4.53 -3.45
CA ILE A 16 61.85 5.59 -4.33
C ILE A 16 62.96 6.38 -3.64
N VAL A 17 62.75 6.80 -2.39
CA VAL A 17 63.74 7.54 -1.60
C VAL A 17 65.02 6.72 -1.42
N SER A 18 64.90 5.44 -1.11
CA SER A 18 66.04 4.52 -1.03
C SER A 18 66.84 4.46 -2.33
N LYS A 19 66.15 4.33 -3.48
CA LYS A 19 66.81 4.26 -4.79
C LYS A 19 67.46 5.58 -5.20
N VAL A 20 66.84 6.72 -4.87
CA VAL A 20 67.40 8.05 -5.11
C VAL A 20 68.68 8.25 -4.29
N ASN A 21 68.70 7.80 -3.03
CA ASN A 21 69.90 7.88 -2.19
C ASN A 21 71.03 7.00 -2.71
N GLU A 22 70.72 5.78 -3.16
CA GLU A 22 71.69 4.86 -3.77
C GLU A 22 72.32 5.46 -5.04
N LEU A 23 71.49 6.03 -5.93
CA LEU A 23 71.96 6.69 -7.15
C LEU A 23 72.78 7.95 -6.85
N SER A 24 72.38 8.72 -5.84
CA SER A 24 73.11 9.92 -5.42
C SER A 24 74.50 9.57 -4.87
N SER A 25 74.60 8.50 -4.08
CA SER A 25 75.88 7.99 -3.58
C SER A 25 76.78 7.51 -4.72
N ALA A 26 76.23 6.73 -5.66
CA ALA A 26 76.97 6.23 -6.82
C ALA A 26 77.48 7.37 -7.72
N LEU A 27 76.70 8.45 -7.87
CA LEU A 27 77.11 9.63 -8.63
C LEU A 27 78.26 10.37 -7.93
N LEU A 28 78.21 10.51 -6.60
CA LEU A 28 79.27 11.12 -5.82
C LEU A 28 80.59 10.32 -5.93
N ASP A 29 80.52 9.00 -5.83
CA ASP A 29 81.68 8.12 -5.99
C ASP A 29 82.29 8.23 -7.40
N THR A 30 81.44 8.30 -8.42
CA THR A 30 81.88 8.51 -9.81
C THR A 30 82.58 9.86 -9.97
N SER A 31 82.04 10.91 -9.38
CA SER A 31 82.64 12.25 -9.38
C SER A 31 84.02 12.27 -8.71
N ASN A 32 84.14 11.62 -7.55
CA ASN A 32 85.42 11.47 -6.83
C ASN A 32 86.46 10.68 -7.66
N ASN A 33 86.02 9.62 -8.34
CA ASN A 33 86.89 8.83 -9.23
C ASN A 33 87.38 9.66 -10.43
N ILE A 34 86.51 10.46 -11.05
CA ILE A 34 86.89 11.38 -12.13
C ILE A 34 87.92 12.41 -11.63
N HIS A 35 87.71 12.97 -10.44
CA HIS A 35 88.65 13.93 -9.85
C HIS A 35 90.03 13.30 -9.60
N CYS A 36 90.07 12.10 -9.02
CA CYS A 36 91.30 11.34 -8.78
C CYS A 36 92.05 11.02 -10.10
N LEU A 37 91.33 10.61 -11.14
CA LEU A 37 91.91 10.36 -12.46
C LEU A 37 92.49 11.63 -13.08
N ASN A 38 91.80 12.77 -12.96
CA ASN A 38 92.32 14.05 -13.43
C ASN A 38 93.60 14.46 -12.70
N SER A 39 93.67 14.28 -11.37
CA SER A 39 94.90 14.51 -10.60
C SER A 39 96.05 13.63 -11.07
N LYS A 40 95.79 12.34 -11.36
CA LYS A 40 96.82 11.43 -11.91
C LYS A 40 97.29 11.86 -13.30
N ILE A 41 96.38 12.27 -14.18
CA ILE A 41 96.74 12.78 -15.51
C ILE A 41 97.62 14.02 -15.40
N GLN A 42 97.30 14.92 -14.46
CA GLN A 42 98.10 16.12 -14.24
C GLN A 42 99.51 15.79 -13.71
N ALA A 43 99.62 14.84 -12.79
CA ALA A 43 100.91 14.36 -12.30
C ALA A 43 101.75 13.73 -13.43
N TYR A 44 101.15 12.88 -14.27
CA TYR A 44 101.83 12.32 -15.44
C TYR A 44 102.32 13.40 -16.42
N ARG A 45 101.53 14.46 -16.65
CA ARG A 45 101.95 15.59 -17.49
C ARG A 45 103.14 16.34 -16.89
N GLN A 46 103.17 16.52 -15.57
CA GLN A 46 104.31 17.15 -14.89
C GLN A 46 105.58 16.30 -15.01
N GLU A 47 105.47 14.99 -14.82
CA GLU A 47 106.60 14.05 -14.97
C GLU A 47 107.11 14.01 -16.42
N GLN A 48 106.19 13.98 -17.39
CA GLN A 48 106.55 14.04 -18.81
C GLN A 48 107.28 15.34 -19.15
N ASN A 49 106.79 16.48 -18.67
CA ASN A 49 107.45 17.78 -18.88
C ASN A 49 108.85 17.81 -18.23
N ALA A 50 109.01 17.27 -17.02
CA ALA A 50 110.31 17.16 -16.37
C ALA A 50 111.29 16.29 -17.18
N ALA A 51 110.83 15.14 -17.68
CA ALA A 51 111.65 14.27 -18.53
C ALA A 51 112.07 14.95 -19.84
N VAL A 52 111.18 15.77 -20.44
CA VAL A 52 111.50 16.56 -21.63
C VAL A 52 112.57 17.61 -21.34
N GLU A 53 112.51 18.31 -20.21
CA GLU A 53 113.53 19.30 -19.84
C GLU A 53 114.90 18.64 -19.60
N VAL A 54 114.94 17.48 -18.93
CA VAL A 54 116.18 16.70 -18.77
C VAL A 54 116.76 16.26 -20.12
N LEU A 55 115.90 15.84 -21.06
CA LEU A 55 116.34 15.48 -22.41
C LEU A 55 116.91 16.67 -23.17
N LYS A 56 116.30 17.87 -23.05
CA LYS A 56 116.85 19.09 -23.64
C LYS A 56 118.23 19.42 -23.07
N GLU A 57 118.39 19.36 -21.75
CA GLU A 57 119.69 19.61 -21.12
C GLU A 57 120.77 18.62 -21.59
N ASN A 58 120.41 17.33 -21.70
CA ASN A 58 121.31 16.30 -22.23
C ASN A 58 121.70 16.55 -23.69
N VAL A 59 120.74 16.99 -24.53
CA VAL A 59 121.00 17.38 -25.91
C VAL A 59 121.93 18.60 -25.96
N ASP A 60 121.73 19.60 -25.11
CA ASP A 60 122.60 20.79 -25.03
C ASP A 60 124.02 20.46 -24.56
N VAL A 61 124.18 19.48 -23.65
CA VAL A 61 125.49 18.93 -23.27
C VAL A 61 126.15 18.24 -24.47
N CYS A 62 125.40 17.43 -25.22
CA CYS A 62 125.93 16.75 -26.41
C CYS A 62 126.31 17.74 -27.52
N LEU A 63 125.50 18.77 -27.74
CA LEU A 63 125.78 19.85 -28.69
C LEU A 63 127.03 20.62 -28.26
N ARG A 64 127.20 20.95 -26.98
CA ARG A 64 128.45 21.55 -26.45
C ARG A 64 129.66 20.66 -26.67
N HIS A 65 129.53 19.35 -26.44
CA HIS A 65 130.63 18.41 -26.72
C HIS A 65 130.98 18.36 -28.20
N ILE A 66 129.99 18.34 -29.10
CA ILE A 66 130.21 18.38 -30.56
C ILE A 66 130.88 19.69 -30.97
N SER A 67 130.40 20.84 -30.49
CA SER A 67 131.01 22.16 -30.73
C SER A 67 132.41 22.29 -30.14
N SER A 68 132.75 21.57 -29.07
CA SER A 68 134.11 21.53 -28.50
C SER A 68 135.06 20.59 -29.23
N ARG A 69 134.55 19.72 -30.11
CA ARG A 69 135.29 18.62 -30.76
C ARG A 69 135.63 18.91 -32.22
N GLU A 70 135.67 20.17 -32.63
CA GLU A 70 136.16 20.60 -33.96
C GLU A 70 137.69 20.47 -34.16
N ALA A 71 138.40 19.82 -33.24
CA ALA A 71 139.82 19.50 -33.42
C ALA A 71 140.17 18.12 -32.87
N THR A 72 139.99 17.07 -33.66
CA THR A 72 141.01 16.02 -33.90
C THR A 72 140.52 14.92 -34.86
N THR A 73 141.47 14.49 -35.66
CA THR A 73 141.41 13.87 -36.99
C THR A 73 140.90 12.42 -37.01
N PRO A 74 140.51 11.92 -38.20
CA PRO A 74 139.86 10.63 -38.44
C PRO A 74 140.89 9.54 -38.72
N LEU A 75 140.56 8.27 -38.46
CA LEU A 75 140.97 7.13 -39.30
C LEU A 75 140.37 5.81 -38.80
N GLN A 76 140.21 4.91 -39.76
CA GLN A 76 139.90 3.47 -39.66
C GLN A 76 138.42 3.07 -39.79
N LEU A 77 137.85 3.41 -40.95
CA LEU A 77 136.73 2.70 -41.57
C LEU A 77 137.25 1.51 -42.39
N THR A 78 137.45 0.34 -41.79
CA THR A 78 137.51 -0.95 -42.53
C THR A 78 137.26 -2.15 -41.60
N SER A 79 136.23 -2.12 -40.75
CA SER A 79 135.72 -3.35 -40.10
C SER A 79 134.29 -3.16 -39.61
N ALA A 80 133.36 -2.91 -40.53
CA ALA A 80 131.99 -2.58 -40.14
C ALA A 80 130.92 -3.14 -41.09
N ARG A 81 131.19 -4.26 -41.77
CA ARG A 81 130.12 -4.91 -42.56
C ARG A 81 129.13 -5.66 -41.67
N ASP A 82 129.59 -6.23 -40.55
CA ASP A 82 128.74 -6.96 -39.58
C ASP A 82 128.75 -6.37 -38.17
N SER A 83 129.31 -5.18 -37.99
CA SER A 83 129.24 -4.47 -36.71
C SER A 83 127.77 -4.12 -36.38
N PRO A 84 127.32 -4.24 -35.11
CA PRO A 84 126.04 -3.70 -34.65
C PRO A 84 125.88 -2.20 -34.95
N THR A 85 126.98 -1.49 -35.16
CA THR A 85 127.06 -0.08 -35.53
C THR A 85 127.20 0.16 -37.05
N ASN A 86 126.99 -0.85 -37.91
CA ASN A 86 126.93 -0.66 -39.36
C ASN A 86 125.74 0.25 -39.72
N PRO A 87 125.97 1.43 -40.33
CA PRO A 87 124.91 2.37 -40.68
C PRO A 87 123.76 1.73 -41.50
N TRP A 88 124.09 0.82 -42.43
CA TRP A 88 123.09 0.16 -43.30
C TRP A 88 122.28 -0.91 -42.58
N ARG A 89 122.82 -1.52 -41.52
CA ARG A 89 122.07 -2.46 -40.67
C ARG A 89 121.11 -1.69 -39.76
N MET A 90 121.58 -0.61 -39.14
CA MET A 90 120.73 0.27 -38.33
C MET A 90 119.57 0.88 -39.13
N VAL A 91 119.80 1.26 -40.39
CA VAL A 91 118.73 1.75 -41.27
C VAL A 91 117.68 0.66 -41.48
N ARG A 92 118.08 -0.57 -41.82
CA ARG A 92 117.13 -1.69 -42.00
C ARG A 92 116.39 -2.07 -40.71
N ASP A 93 117.06 -2.05 -39.56
CA ASP A 93 116.42 -2.31 -38.26
C ASP A 93 115.40 -1.22 -37.90
N LYS A 94 115.72 0.05 -38.22
CA LYS A 94 114.78 1.18 -38.07
C LYS A 94 113.62 1.07 -39.05
N GLU A 95 113.84 0.70 -40.31
CA GLU A 95 112.79 0.45 -41.30
C GLU A 95 111.84 -0.67 -40.83
N ALA A 96 112.37 -1.77 -40.30
CA ALA A 96 111.56 -2.84 -39.74
C ALA A 96 110.73 -2.36 -38.53
N THR A 97 111.33 -1.54 -37.65
CA THR A 97 110.63 -0.93 -36.52
C THR A 97 109.53 0.03 -36.97
N ILE A 98 109.79 0.85 -37.99
CA ILE A 98 108.80 1.77 -38.59
C ILE A 98 107.62 0.98 -39.14
N LEU A 99 107.88 -0.07 -39.94
CA LEU A 99 106.81 -0.93 -40.48
C LEU A 99 106.01 -1.64 -39.38
N GLU A 100 106.63 -2.03 -38.27
CA GLU A 100 105.91 -2.60 -37.13
C GLU A 100 105.03 -1.55 -36.42
N LEU A 101 105.56 -0.33 -36.24
CA LEU A 101 104.82 0.78 -35.65
C LEU A 101 103.66 1.22 -36.55
N GLU A 102 103.83 1.23 -37.87
CA GLU A 102 102.76 1.52 -38.84
C GLU A 102 101.64 0.49 -38.74
N ARG A 103 101.98 -0.82 -38.75
CA ARG A 103 100.97 -1.89 -38.56
C ARG A 103 100.24 -1.76 -37.22
N LYS A 104 100.96 -1.44 -36.13
CA LYS A 104 100.34 -1.19 -34.82
C LYS A 104 99.43 0.03 -34.85
N ASN A 105 99.82 1.10 -35.55
CA ASN A 105 99.03 2.32 -35.69
C ASN A 105 97.74 2.04 -36.47
N ASP A 106 97.83 1.34 -37.60
CA ASP A 106 96.66 0.96 -38.40
C ASP A 106 95.70 0.06 -37.60
N HIS A 107 96.22 -0.90 -36.84
CA HIS A 107 95.41 -1.73 -35.93
C HIS A 107 94.72 -0.91 -34.84
N LEU A 108 95.42 0.08 -34.26
CA LEU A 108 94.85 0.97 -33.27
C LEU A 108 93.77 1.88 -33.87
N ARG A 109 93.94 2.38 -35.10
CA ARG A 109 92.91 3.13 -35.82
C ARG A 109 91.67 2.29 -36.08
N ALA A 110 91.82 1.08 -36.62
CA ALA A 110 90.70 0.18 -36.87
C ALA A 110 89.95 -0.18 -35.57
N LYS A 111 90.67 -0.41 -34.46
CA LYS A 111 90.05 -0.60 -33.14
C LYS A 111 89.31 0.65 -32.66
N HIS A 112 89.89 1.83 -32.83
CA HIS A 112 89.27 3.09 -32.45
C HIS A 112 87.97 3.32 -33.22
N GLU A 113 87.99 3.12 -34.54
CA GLU A 113 86.81 3.21 -35.40
C GLU A 113 85.71 2.22 -34.98
N SER A 114 86.07 0.94 -34.74
CA SER A 114 85.11 -0.06 -34.27
C SER A 114 84.48 0.27 -32.91
N VAL A 115 85.27 0.80 -31.96
CA VAL A 115 84.75 1.23 -30.66
C VAL A 115 83.85 2.45 -30.82
N GLN A 116 84.21 3.38 -31.71
CA GLN A 116 83.42 4.58 -31.98
C GLN A 116 82.07 4.25 -32.61
N GLU A 117 82.02 3.28 -33.53
CA GLU A 117 80.78 2.78 -34.14
C GLU A 117 79.87 2.12 -33.10
N LYS A 118 80.41 1.20 -32.28
CA LYS A 118 79.66 0.58 -31.18
C LYS A 118 79.12 1.60 -30.17
N LEU A 119 79.90 2.65 -29.88
CA LEU A 119 79.46 3.72 -28.99
C LEU A 119 78.29 4.51 -29.60
N LYS A 120 78.30 4.76 -30.92
CA LYS A 120 77.18 5.41 -31.62
C LYS A 120 75.92 4.54 -31.56
N GLU A 121 76.02 3.25 -31.91
CA GLU A 121 74.89 2.31 -31.84
C GLU A 121 74.28 2.27 -30.43
N LYS A 122 75.12 2.16 -29.40
CA LYS A 122 74.65 2.15 -28.00
C LYS A 122 74.02 3.47 -27.57
N SER A 123 74.52 4.59 -28.10
CA SER A 123 73.93 5.91 -27.84
C SER A 123 72.54 6.03 -28.48
N GLU A 124 72.37 5.52 -29.70
CA GLU A 124 71.07 5.49 -30.39
C GLU A 124 70.07 4.55 -29.70
N GLU A 125 70.50 3.35 -29.27
CA GLU A 125 69.68 2.44 -28.47
C GLU A 125 69.20 3.10 -27.16
N LEU A 126 70.07 3.84 -26.48
CA LEU A 126 69.74 4.53 -25.24
C LEU A 126 68.75 5.68 -25.47
N LEU A 127 68.92 6.45 -26.55
CA LEU A 127 67.97 7.49 -26.96
C LEU A 127 66.59 6.91 -27.27
N ASN A 128 66.52 5.81 -28.01
CA ASN A 128 65.27 5.13 -28.32
C ASN A 128 64.59 4.58 -27.05
N SER A 129 65.37 4.00 -26.14
CA SER A 129 64.87 3.52 -24.84
C SER A 129 64.33 4.67 -23.98
N SER A 130 65.04 5.81 -23.95
CA SER A 130 64.60 7.02 -23.25
C SER A 130 63.29 7.56 -23.82
N ARG A 131 63.13 7.56 -25.14
CA ARG A 131 61.89 7.98 -25.79
C ARG A 131 60.73 7.07 -25.42
N LEU A 132 60.92 5.75 -25.50
CA LEU A 132 59.89 4.78 -25.14
C LEU A 132 59.46 4.91 -23.67
N LEU A 133 60.42 5.12 -22.76
CA LEU A 133 60.12 5.38 -21.35
C LEU A 133 59.29 6.65 -21.15
N SER A 134 59.59 7.72 -21.89
CA SER A 134 58.82 8.96 -21.87
C SER A 134 57.38 8.73 -22.36
N GLU A 135 57.20 8.01 -23.47
CA GLU A 135 55.89 7.66 -24.02
C GLU A 135 55.07 6.82 -23.02
N LYS A 136 55.71 5.83 -22.37
CA LYS A 136 55.07 5.01 -21.34
C LYS A 136 54.73 5.79 -20.08
N SER A 137 55.57 6.74 -19.67
CA SER A 137 55.28 7.64 -18.56
C SER A 137 54.07 8.52 -18.86
N GLN A 138 53.94 9.01 -20.09
CA GLN A 138 52.78 9.80 -20.50
C GLN A 138 51.50 8.97 -20.53
N GLU A 139 51.56 7.73 -21.06
CA GLU A 139 50.44 6.78 -21.06
C GLU A 139 49.97 6.48 -19.61
N ALA A 140 50.91 6.24 -18.69
CA ALA A 140 50.60 6.02 -17.29
C ALA A 140 49.89 7.22 -16.64
N SER A 141 50.32 8.46 -16.97
CA SER A 141 49.66 9.68 -16.49
C SER A 141 48.21 9.79 -16.98
N LEU A 142 47.96 9.49 -18.26
CA LEU A 142 46.61 9.52 -18.83
C LEU A 142 45.68 8.48 -18.20
N LEU A 143 46.20 7.27 -17.92
CA LEU A 143 45.46 6.23 -17.23
C LEU A 143 45.15 6.62 -15.78
N GLN A 144 46.08 7.28 -15.10
CA GLN A 144 45.87 7.80 -13.74
C GLN A 144 44.79 8.88 -13.71
N ASP A 145 44.78 9.80 -14.68
CA ASP A 145 43.73 10.82 -14.80
C ASP A 145 42.35 10.20 -15.09
N SER A 146 42.31 9.21 -15.98
CA SER A 146 41.10 8.44 -16.29
C SER A 146 40.54 7.71 -15.06
N LEU A 147 41.42 7.08 -14.28
CA LEU A 147 41.06 6.42 -13.02
C LEU A 147 40.48 7.43 -12.03
N ALA A 148 41.12 8.60 -11.85
CA ALA A 148 40.64 9.64 -10.96
C ALA A 148 39.26 10.21 -11.38
N VAL A 149 38.95 10.26 -12.67
CA VAL A 149 37.61 10.61 -13.17
C VAL A 149 36.61 9.51 -12.84
N ALA A 150 36.96 8.24 -13.05
CA ALA A 150 36.10 7.10 -12.77
C ALA A 150 35.76 7.00 -11.27
N GLU A 151 36.75 7.18 -10.39
CA GLU A 151 36.54 7.18 -8.94
C GLU A 151 35.61 8.31 -8.47
N ARG A 152 35.75 9.51 -9.05
CA ARG A 152 34.83 10.63 -8.76
C ARG A 152 33.40 10.31 -9.17
N ARG A 153 33.20 9.78 -10.38
CA ARG A 153 31.87 9.36 -10.86
C ARG A 153 31.26 8.27 -10.00
N LEU A 154 32.07 7.29 -9.56
CA LEU A 154 31.62 6.24 -8.66
C LEU A 154 31.18 6.81 -7.30
N ALA A 155 31.96 7.73 -6.72
CA ALA A 155 31.60 8.37 -5.46
C ALA A 155 30.32 9.22 -5.57
N GLU A 156 30.12 9.91 -6.70
CA GLU A 156 28.89 10.65 -6.98
C GLU A 156 27.68 9.71 -7.12
N SER A 157 27.82 8.62 -7.87
CA SER A 157 26.78 7.61 -8.02
C SER A 157 26.40 6.97 -6.68
N GLN A 158 27.39 6.65 -5.83
CA GLN A 158 27.14 6.13 -4.48
C GLN A 158 26.30 7.10 -3.62
N ARG A 159 26.64 8.40 -3.64
CA ARG A 159 25.85 9.42 -2.92
C ARG A 159 24.44 9.55 -3.47
N GLU A 160 24.26 9.42 -4.79
CA GLU A 160 22.93 9.45 -5.40
C GLU A 160 22.09 8.24 -4.98
N VAL A 161 22.67 7.03 -4.99
CA VAL A 161 22.04 5.81 -4.49
C VAL A 161 21.65 5.93 -3.02
N GLU A 162 22.51 6.51 -2.18
CA GLU A 162 22.18 6.76 -0.77
C GLU A 162 20.98 7.71 -0.61
N ARG A 163 20.93 8.79 -1.42
CA ARG A 163 19.80 9.74 -1.42
C ARG A 163 18.51 9.08 -1.92
N THR A 164 18.57 8.28 -2.97
CA THR A 164 17.37 7.58 -3.49
C THR A 164 16.88 6.52 -2.51
N ALA A 165 17.78 5.79 -1.84
CA ALA A 165 17.42 4.84 -0.80
C ALA A 165 16.76 5.51 0.42
N LEU A 166 17.18 6.73 0.80
CA LEU A 166 16.50 7.51 1.83
C LEU A 166 15.10 7.95 1.40
N ARG A 167 14.94 8.41 0.16
CA ARG A 167 13.62 8.78 -0.39
C ARG A 167 12.67 7.58 -0.46
N LEU A 168 13.17 6.40 -0.84
CA LEU A 168 12.39 5.17 -0.88
C LEU A 168 11.87 4.81 0.52
N ARG A 169 12.74 4.86 1.54
CA ARG A 169 12.34 4.59 2.93
C ARG A 169 11.24 5.52 3.43
N HIS A 170 11.31 6.82 3.14
CA HIS A 170 10.23 7.74 3.51
C HIS A 170 8.91 7.44 2.77
N ALA A 171 8.98 7.06 1.48
CA ALA A 171 7.79 6.65 0.74
C ALA A 171 7.18 5.36 1.29
N GLU A 172 7.99 4.40 1.72
CA GLU A 172 7.56 3.18 2.40
C GLU A 172 6.87 3.48 3.73
N GLU A 173 7.46 4.34 4.58
CA GLU A 173 6.88 4.80 5.84
C GLU A 173 5.53 5.50 5.65
N ASP A 174 5.41 6.35 4.63
CA ASP A 174 4.16 7.06 4.34
C ASP A 174 3.08 6.12 3.79
N SER A 175 3.47 5.14 2.96
CA SER A 175 2.58 4.07 2.50
C SER A 175 2.06 3.21 3.65
N GLU A 176 2.92 2.88 4.62
CA GLU A 176 2.53 2.16 5.83
C GLU A 176 1.55 2.98 6.69
N LYS A 177 1.82 4.27 6.91
CA LYS A 177 0.87 5.19 7.59
C LYS A 177 -0.46 5.29 6.86
N GLN A 178 -0.46 5.33 5.52
CA GLN A 178 -1.70 5.37 4.75
C GLN A 178 -2.47 4.05 4.88
N THR A 179 -1.77 2.92 4.84
CA THR A 179 -2.37 1.59 5.00
C THR A 179 -3.01 1.43 6.38
N THR A 180 -2.34 1.86 7.45
CA THR A 180 -2.89 1.81 8.80
C THR A 180 -4.11 2.71 8.95
N ARG A 181 -4.12 3.91 8.37
CA ARG A 181 -5.32 4.78 8.31
C ARG A 181 -6.48 4.11 7.60
N MET A 182 -6.25 3.52 6.43
CA MET A 182 -7.30 2.82 5.67
C MET A 182 -7.84 1.60 6.42
N LYS A 183 -6.98 0.82 7.08
CA LYS A 183 -7.41 -0.29 7.94
C LYS A 183 -8.30 0.18 9.10
N ASN A 184 -7.94 1.28 9.75
CA ASN A 184 -8.76 1.85 10.83
C ASN A 184 -10.11 2.34 10.32
N GLU A 185 -10.16 2.91 9.13
CA GLU A 185 -11.40 3.37 8.50
C GLU A 185 -12.30 2.20 8.10
N ILE A 186 -11.74 1.12 7.55
CA ILE A 186 -12.47 -0.13 7.29
C ILE A 186 -13.05 -0.67 8.60
N ALA A 187 -12.26 -0.77 9.67
CA ALA A 187 -12.74 -1.24 10.97
C ALA A 187 -13.80 -0.31 11.61
N ARG A 188 -13.80 0.98 11.27
CA ARG A 188 -14.87 1.91 11.67
C ARG A 188 -16.16 1.63 10.89
N LEU A 189 -16.06 1.53 9.56
CA LEU A 189 -17.20 1.25 8.68
C LEU A 189 -17.83 -0.12 8.95
N GLU A 190 -17.02 -1.14 9.21
CA GLU A 190 -17.50 -2.48 9.59
C GLU A 190 -18.32 -2.43 10.88
N ARG A 191 -17.86 -1.68 11.90
CA ARG A 191 -18.61 -1.48 13.15
C ARG A 191 -19.90 -0.71 12.92
N GLU A 192 -19.88 0.32 12.08
CA GLU A 192 -21.09 1.09 11.74
C GLU A 192 -22.12 0.23 11.02
N LEU A 193 -21.68 -0.58 10.05
CA LEU A 193 -22.55 -1.51 9.34
C LEU A 193 -23.15 -2.57 10.27
N LEU A 194 -22.37 -3.09 11.21
CA LEU A 194 -22.85 -4.05 12.22
C LEU A 194 -23.91 -3.42 13.14
N ASN A 195 -23.64 -2.20 13.62
CA ASN A 195 -24.59 -1.44 14.43
C ASN A 195 -25.89 -1.11 13.69
N GLU A 196 -25.82 -0.72 12.42
CA GLU A 196 -27.02 -0.49 11.60
C GLU A 196 -27.81 -1.79 11.40
N ARG A 197 -27.13 -2.91 11.14
CA ARG A 197 -27.78 -4.21 11.01
C ARG A 197 -28.51 -4.62 12.29
N GLU A 198 -27.90 -4.40 13.45
CA GLU A 198 -28.54 -4.66 14.75
C GLU A 198 -29.76 -3.77 14.97
N ARG A 199 -29.65 -2.46 14.67
CA ARG A 199 -30.80 -1.53 14.76
C ARG A 199 -31.94 -1.94 13.81
N HIS A 200 -31.62 -2.28 12.57
CA HIS A 200 -32.61 -2.76 11.60
C HIS A 200 -33.27 -4.05 12.06
N SER A 201 -32.49 -5.01 12.55
CA SER A 201 -33.03 -6.28 13.08
C SER A 201 -33.96 -6.05 14.27
N SER A 202 -33.56 -5.18 15.22
CA SER A 202 -34.40 -4.82 16.36
C SER A 202 -35.69 -4.10 15.93
N SER A 203 -35.60 -3.18 14.97
CA SER A 203 -36.76 -2.47 14.43
C SER A 203 -37.73 -3.42 13.73
N LEU A 204 -37.21 -4.33 12.91
CA LEU A 204 -38.00 -5.32 12.20
C LEU A 204 -38.70 -6.28 13.17
N LEU A 205 -38.00 -6.75 14.20
CA LEU A 205 -38.58 -7.57 15.26
C LEU A 205 -39.71 -6.81 15.99
N GLY A 206 -39.49 -5.53 16.31
CA GLY A 206 -40.50 -4.66 16.94
C GLY A 206 -41.75 -4.51 16.08
N LEU A 207 -41.60 -4.22 14.78
CA LEU A 207 -42.72 -4.11 13.84
C LEU A 207 -43.49 -5.42 13.70
N GLN A 208 -42.79 -6.57 13.64
CA GLN A 208 -43.44 -7.89 13.61
C GLN A 208 -44.24 -8.17 14.88
N GLN A 209 -43.74 -7.79 16.05
CA GLN A 209 -44.45 -7.94 17.32
C GLN A 209 -45.69 -7.04 17.37
N GLU A 210 -45.57 -5.78 16.96
CA GLU A 210 -46.69 -4.84 16.92
C GLU A 210 -47.78 -5.30 15.94
N LEU A 211 -47.41 -5.78 14.75
CA LEU A 211 -48.35 -6.34 13.79
C LEU A 211 -49.11 -7.54 14.37
N LYS A 212 -48.42 -8.46 15.06
CA LYS A 212 -49.05 -9.60 15.75
C LYS A 212 -50.00 -9.14 16.84
N GLN A 213 -49.62 -8.14 17.63
CA GLN A 213 -50.46 -7.58 18.69
C GLN A 213 -51.73 -6.96 18.12
N VAL A 214 -51.63 -6.15 17.06
CA VAL A 214 -52.78 -5.55 16.39
C VAL A 214 -53.71 -6.61 15.81
N HIS A 215 -53.18 -7.71 15.26
CA HIS A 215 -54.00 -8.84 14.81
C HIS A 215 -54.77 -9.50 15.96
N LEU A 216 -54.10 -9.78 17.09
CA LEU A 216 -54.74 -10.37 18.28
C LEU A 216 -55.86 -9.47 18.82
N GLU A 217 -55.61 -8.15 18.90
CA GLU A 217 -56.61 -7.17 19.30
C GLU A 217 -57.79 -7.12 18.33
N SER A 218 -57.52 -7.17 17.01
CA SER A 218 -58.56 -7.22 15.98
C SER A 218 -59.43 -8.46 16.12
N SER A 219 -58.83 -9.63 16.31
CA SER A 219 -59.57 -10.88 16.53
C SER A 219 -60.43 -10.82 17.79
N SER A 220 -59.92 -10.25 18.88
CA SER A 220 -60.68 -10.07 20.12
C SER A 220 -61.87 -9.12 19.94
N TRP A 221 -61.67 -7.99 19.26
CA TRP A 221 -62.76 -7.06 18.96
C TRP A 221 -63.79 -7.66 18.01
N GLN A 222 -63.35 -8.43 17.02
CA GLN A 222 -64.25 -9.12 16.09
C GLN A 222 -65.14 -10.13 16.81
N GLU A 223 -64.57 -10.90 17.74
CA GLU A 223 -65.35 -11.83 18.56
C GLU A 223 -66.39 -11.10 19.43
N ARG A 224 -66.03 -9.99 20.07
CA ARG A 224 -66.98 -9.16 20.85
C ARG A 224 -68.06 -8.54 19.96
N TYR A 225 -67.68 -7.99 18.81
CA TYR A 225 -68.61 -7.42 17.84
C TYR A 225 -69.63 -8.45 17.36
N MET A 226 -69.19 -9.68 17.06
CA MET A 226 -70.09 -10.77 16.66
C MET A 226 -71.10 -11.11 17.75
N ARG A 227 -70.67 -11.15 19.02
CA ARG A 227 -71.57 -11.37 20.17
C ARG A 227 -72.60 -10.24 20.30
N GLU A 228 -72.16 -8.98 20.24
CA GLU A 228 -73.08 -7.84 20.33
C GLU A 228 -74.05 -7.79 19.16
N LYS A 229 -73.59 -8.04 17.94
CA LYS A 229 -74.42 -8.10 16.74
C LYS A 229 -75.46 -9.22 16.83
N GLN A 230 -75.09 -10.37 17.37
CA GLN A 230 -76.02 -11.46 17.65
C GLN A 230 -77.07 -11.02 18.69
N LYS A 231 -76.65 -10.34 19.77
CA LYS A 231 -77.56 -9.77 20.78
C LYS A 231 -78.52 -8.74 20.16
N THR A 232 -78.03 -7.87 19.27
CA THR A 232 -78.89 -6.92 18.52
C THR A 232 -79.90 -7.66 17.64
N SER A 233 -79.49 -8.74 16.98
CA SER A 233 -80.40 -9.54 16.14
C SER A 233 -81.51 -10.17 16.98
N GLN A 234 -81.17 -10.72 18.14
CA GLN A 234 -82.13 -11.29 19.10
C GLN A 234 -83.11 -10.21 19.60
N LEU A 235 -82.60 -9.06 20.04
CA LEU A 235 -83.44 -7.92 20.46
C LEU A 235 -84.31 -7.39 19.33
N SER A 236 -83.84 -7.42 18.08
CA SER A 236 -84.66 -7.01 16.93
C SER A 236 -85.82 -7.98 16.68
N GLU A 237 -85.61 -9.28 16.89
CA GLU A 237 -86.69 -10.27 16.86
C GLU A 237 -87.66 -10.07 18.02
N GLU A 238 -87.18 -9.84 19.25
CA GLU A 238 -88.01 -9.58 20.43
C GLU A 238 -88.84 -8.30 20.29
N VAL A 239 -88.25 -7.21 19.77
CA VAL A 239 -88.96 -5.96 19.47
C VAL A 239 -90.01 -6.19 18.37
N SER A 240 -89.70 -6.97 17.33
CA SER A 240 -90.65 -7.30 16.26
C SER A 240 -91.83 -8.14 16.78
N GLN A 241 -91.55 -9.14 17.62
CA GLN A 241 -92.56 -9.98 18.27
C GLN A 241 -93.42 -9.14 19.22
N SER A 242 -92.83 -8.31 20.07
CA SER A 242 -93.53 -7.42 20.99
C SER A 242 -94.37 -6.37 20.25
N ARG A 243 -93.88 -5.85 19.12
CA ARG A 243 -94.64 -4.94 18.24
C ARG A 243 -95.85 -5.65 17.62
N THR A 244 -95.65 -6.88 17.16
CA THR A 244 -96.74 -7.71 16.59
C THR A 244 -97.78 -8.06 17.65
N GLN A 245 -97.36 -8.39 18.86
CA GLN A 245 -98.26 -8.63 19.99
C GLN A 245 -99.05 -7.36 20.35
N ARG A 246 -98.38 -6.21 20.45
CA ARG A 246 -99.05 -4.91 20.66
C ARG A 246 -100.10 -4.61 19.59
N LEU A 247 -99.76 -4.76 18.30
CA LEU A 247 -100.70 -4.57 17.20
C LEU A 247 -101.90 -5.54 17.25
N ARG A 248 -101.70 -6.77 17.75
CA ARG A 248 -102.80 -7.72 17.97
C ARG A 248 -103.71 -7.26 19.10
N PHE A 249 -103.15 -6.77 20.21
CA PHE A 249 -103.94 -6.24 21.32
C PHE A 249 -104.67 -4.95 20.95
N GLU A 250 -104.01 -4.02 20.26
CA GLU A 250 -104.64 -2.80 19.75
C GLU A 250 -105.82 -3.11 18.81
N LYS A 251 -105.71 -4.14 17.97
CA LYS A 251 -106.83 -4.65 17.16
C LYS A 251 -107.95 -5.29 17.99
N VAL A 252 -107.64 -5.96 19.11
CA VAL A 252 -108.63 -6.54 20.03
C VAL A 252 -109.33 -5.44 20.85
N ASP A 253 -108.61 -4.40 21.27
CA ASP A 253 -109.17 -3.25 21.96
C ASP A 253 -109.99 -2.37 21.00
N SER A 254 -109.58 -2.23 19.74
CA SER A 254 -110.39 -1.58 18.70
C SER A 254 -111.64 -2.39 18.35
N ALA A 255 -111.56 -3.73 18.31
CA ALA A 255 -112.71 -4.60 18.09
C ALA A 255 -113.68 -4.60 19.29
N ARG A 256 -113.19 -4.45 20.53
CA ARG A 256 -114.03 -4.21 21.71
C ARG A 256 -114.66 -2.81 21.72
N SER A 257 -113.97 -1.82 21.16
CA SER A 257 -114.51 -0.47 21.02
C SER A 257 -115.56 -0.34 19.91
N GLU A 258 -115.60 -1.24 18.94
CA GLU A 258 -116.64 -1.27 17.89
C GLU A 258 -117.87 -2.12 18.27
N GLU A 259 -117.81 -2.98 19.30
CA GLU A 259 -118.96 -3.74 19.82
C GLU A 259 -119.72 -3.06 20.98
N ASP A 260 -119.23 -1.94 21.54
CA ASP A 260 -119.84 -1.25 22.70
C ASP A 260 -120.50 0.10 22.38
N THR A 261 -120.84 0.36 21.12
CA THR A 261 -121.71 1.49 20.75
C THR A 261 -122.79 1.08 19.76
N ASP A 262 -123.76 0.29 20.20
CA ASP A 262 -125.15 0.47 19.77
C ASP A 262 -126.14 -0.23 20.71
N ASN A 263 -127.26 0.45 20.93
CA ASN A 263 -128.51 -0.01 21.55
C ASN A 263 -128.64 0.07 23.10
N LEU A 264 -129.04 1.26 23.56
CA LEU A 264 -130.01 1.39 24.65
C LEU A 264 -131.34 1.87 24.06
N GLU A 265 -132.19 0.87 23.75
CA GLU A 265 -133.53 1.02 23.18
C GLU A 265 -134.56 1.57 24.19
N LYS A 266 -135.53 2.32 23.65
CA LYS A 266 -136.78 2.71 24.30
C LYS A 266 -137.85 1.61 24.16
N GLY A 267 -138.62 1.40 25.23
CA GLY A 267 -140.10 1.43 25.14
C GLY A 267 -140.91 0.13 25.28
N ASN A 268 -141.27 -0.18 26.53
CA ASN A 268 -142.53 -0.75 27.08
C ASN A 268 -143.44 -1.79 26.37
N SER A 269 -143.76 -2.82 27.20
CA SER A 269 -145.00 -3.63 27.34
C SER A 269 -145.36 -4.57 26.16
N VAL A 270 -145.66 -5.86 26.33
CA VAL A 270 -146.57 -6.58 27.24
C VAL A 270 -146.11 -8.05 27.39
N VAL A 271 -146.45 -8.70 28.51
CA VAL A 271 -146.05 -10.08 28.91
C VAL A 271 -146.79 -11.19 28.14
N SER A 272 -146.06 -12.21 27.68
CA SER A 272 -146.59 -13.49 27.16
C SER A 272 -145.61 -14.65 27.47
N PRO A 273 -146.04 -15.93 27.57
CA PRO A 273 -145.34 -17.05 28.21
C PRO A 273 -144.09 -17.60 27.49
N GLU A 274 -143.66 -17.00 26.39
CA GLU A 274 -142.45 -17.41 25.64
C GLU A 274 -141.14 -17.04 26.37
N LEU A 275 -141.20 -16.16 27.37
CA LEU A 275 -140.04 -15.71 28.12
C LEU A 275 -139.46 -16.80 29.04
N GLU A 276 -140.29 -17.70 29.57
CA GLU A 276 -139.82 -18.76 30.46
C GLU A 276 -138.98 -19.80 29.71
N ASP A 277 -139.37 -20.11 28.46
CA ASP A 277 -138.65 -21.06 27.60
C ASP A 277 -137.37 -20.46 26.99
N MET A 278 -137.36 -19.15 26.74
CA MET A 278 -136.15 -18.39 26.40
C MET A 278 -135.18 -18.29 27.58
N LYS A 279 -135.70 -18.16 28.81
CA LYS A 279 -134.89 -18.10 30.03
C LYS A 279 -134.23 -19.44 30.34
N THR A 280 -134.93 -20.56 30.16
CA THR A 280 -134.33 -21.89 30.32
C THR A 280 -133.30 -22.19 29.23
N LYS A 281 -133.54 -21.78 27.97
CA LYS A 281 -132.54 -21.85 26.89
C LYS A 281 -131.32 -20.98 27.18
N TYR A 282 -131.52 -19.76 27.70
CA TYR A 282 -130.45 -18.87 28.11
C TYR A 282 -129.63 -19.44 29.28
N ASP A 283 -130.28 -20.03 30.27
CA ASP A 283 -129.59 -20.67 31.40
C ASP A 283 -128.84 -21.95 30.99
N ALA A 284 -129.36 -22.70 30.00
CA ALA A 284 -128.65 -23.83 29.39
C ALA A 284 -127.40 -23.37 28.62
N LEU A 285 -127.53 -22.33 27.78
CA LEU A 285 -126.42 -21.70 27.06
C LEU A 285 -125.36 -21.13 28.02
N LYS A 286 -125.79 -20.53 29.13
CA LYS A 286 -124.89 -20.01 30.17
C LYS A 286 -124.10 -21.13 30.86
N LYS A 287 -124.74 -22.29 31.09
CA LYS A 287 -124.06 -23.49 31.60
C LYS A 287 -123.07 -24.05 30.58
N GLU A 288 -123.44 -24.14 29.30
CA GLU A 288 -122.52 -24.56 28.24
C GLU A 288 -121.33 -23.61 28.09
N LEU A 289 -121.54 -22.30 28.18
CA LEU A 289 -120.47 -21.30 28.16
C LEU A 289 -119.50 -21.49 29.35
N THR A 290 -120.01 -21.77 30.54
CA THR A 290 -119.14 -22.08 31.70
C THR A 290 -118.42 -23.43 31.58
N GLN A 291 -119.00 -24.42 30.91
CA GLN A 291 -118.31 -25.67 30.61
C GLN A 291 -117.26 -25.51 29.51
N LEU A 292 -117.53 -24.71 28.48
CA LEU A 292 -116.55 -24.36 27.44
C LEU A 292 -115.37 -23.58 28.04
N LYS A 293 -115.61 -22.59 28.90
CA LYS A 293 -114.54 -21.87 29.61
C LYS A 293 -113.68 -22.82 30.47
N ARG A 294 -114.30 -23.80 31.13
CA ARG A 294 -113.56 -24.84 31.87
C ARG A 294 -112.79 -25.80 30.96
N LYS A 295 -113.34 -26.19 29.81
CA LYS A 295 -112.64 -27.03 28.82
C LYS A 295 -111.48 -26.31 28.14
N VAL A 296 -111.60 -25.01 27.87
CA VAL A 296 -110.51 -24.16 27.34
C VAL A 296 -109.38 -24.03 28.36
N ALA A 297 -109.70 -23.89 29.65
CA ALA A 297 -108.70 -23.86 30.72
C ALA A 297 -108.00 -25.22 30.97
N GLN A 298 -108.62 -26.35 30.59
CA GLN A 298 -108.08 -27.69 30.83
C GLN A 298 -107.34 -28.31 29.63
N ASN A 299 -107.68 -27.92 28.38
CA ASN A 299 -107.14 -28.57 27.17
C ASN A 299 -106.25 -27.68 26.29
N GLY A 300 -106.02 -26.42 26.66
CA GLY A 300 -105.08 -25.55 25.94
C GLY A 300 -103.84 -25.35 26.77
N SER A 301 -102.69 -25.80 26.28
CA SER A 301 -101.39 -25.27 26.66
C SER A 301 -101.48 -23.74 26.65
N ALA A 302 -101.62 -23.15 27.83
CA ALA A 302 -101.36 -21.75 28.01
C ALA A 302 -99.85 -21.58 27.72
N GLN A 303 -99.53 -21.34 26.46
CA GLN A 303 -98.59 -20.26 26.19
C GLN A 303 -99.11 -19.10 27.02
N ASP A 304 -98.37 -18.79 28.10
CA ASP A 304 -98.59 -17.63 28.94
C ASP A 304 -98.59 -16.39 28.04
N PHE A 305 -99.77 -16.02 27.53
CA PHE A 305 -100.01 -14.72 26.91
C PHE A 305 -100.19 -13.61 27.98
N SER A 306 -99.87 -13.89 29.25
CA SER A 306 -99.96 -12.90 30.34
C SER A 306 -98.66 -12.13 30.61
N ALA A 307 -97.55 -12.46 29.93
CA ALA A 307 -96.43 -11.52 29.83
C ALA A 307 -96.76 -10.50 28.72
N VAL A 308 -97.77 -9.65 28.97
CA VAL A 308 -97.93 -8.41 28.22
C VAL A 308 -96.66 -7.63 28.48
N ALA A 309 -95.79 -7.49 27.46
CA ALA A 309 -94.66 -6.57 27.54
C ALA A 309 -95.26 -5.20 27.85
N SER A 310 -95.08 -4.75 29.09
CA SER A 310 -95.59 -3.47 29.55
C SER A 310 -95.06 -2.37 28.61
N PRO A 311 -95.76 -1.25 28.47
CA PRO A 311 -95.25 -0.15 27.64
C PRO A 311 -93.84 0.31 27.99
N GLU A 312 -93.47 0.13 29.25
CA GLU A 312 -92.15 0.37 29.80
C GLU A 312 -91.13 -0.68 29.31
N GLU A 313 -91.47 -1.97 29.28
CA GLU A 313 -90.61 -3.04 28.77
C GLU A 313 -90.36 -2.93 27.26
N PHE A 314 -91.38 -2.60 26.45
CA PHE A 314 -91.18 -2.38 25.02
C PHE A 314 -90.27 -1.18 24.74
N SER A 315 -90.44 -0.09 25.50
CA SER A 315 -89.59 1.09 25.39
C SER A 315 -88.16 0.80 25.82
N ARG A 316 -87.99 -0.01 26.89
CA ARG A 316 -86.69 -0.50 27.37
C ARG A 316 -85.97 -1.34 26.32
N LEU A 317 -86.66 -2.28 25.64
CA LEU A 317 -86.06 -3.10 24.58
C LEU A 317 -85.61 -2.27 23.37
N ILE A 318 -86.36 -1.22 22.99
CA ILE A 318 -85.95 -0.29 21.92
C ILE A 318 -84.69 0.47 22.33
N LEU A 319 -84.62 0.97 23.56
CA LEU A 319 -83.46 1.67 24.10
C LEU A 319 -82.23 0.75 24.15
N GLU A 320 -82.37 -0.47 24.70
CA GLU A 320 -81.27 -1.44 24.76
C GLU A 320 -80.76 -1.83 23.37
N LYS A 321 -81.68 -2.04 22.41
CA LYS A 321 -81.31 -2.29 21.01
C LYS A 321 -80.49 -1.12 20.43
N ARG A 322 -80.95 0.12 20.60
CA ARG A 322 -80.25 1.32 20.10
C ARG A 322 -78.87 1.44 20.71
N ASP A 323 -78.74 1.22 22.01
CA ASP A 323 -77.47 1.34 22.73
C ASP A 323 -76.46 0.27 22.25
N ILE A 324 -76.92 -0.97 21.98
CA ILE A 324 -76.06 -2.02 21.40
C ILE A 324 -75.72 -1.74 19.92
N GLU A 325 -76.65 -1.18 19.14
CA GLU A 325 -76.36 -0.72 17.77
C GLU A 325 -75.29 0.37 17.76
N GLU A 326 -75.32 1.30 18.71
CA GLU A 326 -74.28 2.31 18.87
C GLU A 326 -72.92 1.69 19.24
N VAL A 327 -72.92 0.68 20.13
CA VAL A 327 -71.71 -0.12 20.42
C VAL A 327 -71.19 -0.81 19.16
N CYS A 328 -72.04 -1.41 18.34
CA CYS A 328 -71.67 -2.04 17.07
C CYS A 328 -71.06 -1.02 16.09
N LEU A 329 -71.66 0.16 15.93
CA LEU A 329 -71.11 1.23 15.10
C LEU A 329 -69.75 1.73 15.61
N SER A 330 -69.54 1.71 16.94
CA SER A 330 -68.24 2.05 17.53
C SER A 330 -67.16 1.02 17.16
N PHE A 331 -67.51 -0.26 17.07
CA PHE A 331 -66.63 -1.32 16.59
C PHE A 331 -66.31 -1.15 15.10
N ASP A 332 -67.30 -0.84 14.25
CA ASP A 332 -67.07 -0.57 12.82
C ASP A 332 -66.06 0.57 12.61
N ARG A 333 -66.18 1.67 13.38
CA ARG A 333 -65.18 2.76 13.36
C ARG A 333 -63.81 2.32 13.85
N LYS A 334 -63.74 1.44 14.86
CA LYS A 334 -62.47 0.87 15.35
C LYS A 334 -61.81 -0.02 14.29
N PHE A 335 -62.56 -0.90 13.61
CA PHE A 335 -62.03 -1.74 12.54
C PHE A 335 -61.52 -0.93 11.35
N GLN A 336 -62.21 0.16 10.98
CA GLN A 336 -61.71 1.06 9.93
C GLN A 336 -60.37 1.69 10.30
N LYS A 337 -60.23 2.20 11.53
CA LYS A 337 -58.95 2.74 12.03
C LYS A 337 -57.87 1.67 12.09
N GLN A 338 -58.21 0.49 12.59
CA GLN A 338 -57.28 -0.63 12.71
C GLN A 338 -56.79 -1.13 11.35
N THR A 339 -57.66 -1.14 10.33
CA THR A 339 -57.27 -1.46 8.95
C THR A 339 -56.25 -0.48 8.40
N GLN A 340 -56.38 0.82 8.72
CA GLN A 340 -55.38 1.83 8.32
C GLN A 340 -54.05 1.63 9.04
N VAL A 341 -54.08 1.31 10.33
CA VAL A 341 -52.88 1.00 11.13
C VAL A 341 -52.17 -0.25 10.58
N LEU A 342 -52.92 -1.32 10.32
CA LEU A 342 -52.37 -2.55 9.71
C LEU A 342 -51.69 -2.29 8.37
N LYS A 343 -52.34 -1.55 7.47
CA LYS A 343 -51.75 -1.19 6.18
C LYS A 343 -50.44 -0.40 6.33
N ARG A 344 -50.38 0.52 7.30
CA ARG A 344 -49.16 1.30 7.57
C ARG A 344 -48.05 0.42 8.14
N LEU A 345 -48.35 -0.42 9.14
CA LEU A 345 -47.37 -1.32 9.74
C LEU A 345 -46.84 -2.35 8.73
N ASP A 346 -47.71 -2.91 7.88
CA ASP A 346 -47.32 -3.86 6.83
C ASP A 346 -46.43 -3.20 5.76
N GLN A 347 -46.72 -1.94 5.40
CA GLN A 347 -45.87 -1.16 4.51
C GLN A 347 -44.50 -0.88 5.14
N MET A 348 -44.47 -0.45 6.40
CA MET A 348 -43.22 -0.21 7.15
C MET A 348 -42.40 -1.49 7.30
N LEU A 349 -43.05 -2.64 7.50
CA LEU A 349 -42.39 -3.94 7.58
C LEU A 349 -41.72 -4.30 6.24
N LYS A 350 -42.45 -4.19 5.12
CA LYS A 350 -41.91 -4.43 3.78
C LYS A 350 -40.73 -3.53 3.43
N GLU A 351 -40.82 -2.24 3.77
CA GLU A 351 -39.73 -1.29 3.59
C GLU A 351 -38.52 -1.60 4.47
N SER A 352 -38.75 -2.15 5.67
CA SER A 352 -37.68 -2.58 6.56
C SER A 352 -37.03 -3.89 6.11
N GLU A 353 -37.82 -4.83 5.57
CA GLU A 353 -37.34 -6.09 5.00
C GLU A 353 -36.50 -5.87 3.74
N ALA A 354 -36.87 -4.91 2.90
CA ALA A 354 -36.12 -4.57 1.69
C ALA A 354 -34.75 -3.91 1.95
N LYS A 355 -34.49 -3.47 3.19
CA LYS A 355 -33.21 -2.86 3.62
C LYS A 355 -32.23 -3.88 4.21
N VAL A 356 -32.70 -5.11 4.48
CA VAL A 356 -31.90 -6.27 4.92
C VAL A 356 -31.41 -7.00 3.68
#